data_AF-A0A969FA56-F1
#
_entry.id   AF-A0A969FA56-F1
#
_cell.length_a   1.000
_cell.length_b   1.000
_cell.length_c   1.000
_cell.angle_alpha   90.00
_cell.angle_beta   90.00
_cell.angle_gamma   90.00
#
_symmetry.space_group_name_H-M   'P 1'
#
loop_
_entity.id
_entity.type
_entity.pdbx_description
1 polymer ?
#
loop_
_entity_poly.entity_id
_entity_poly.type
_entity_poly.pdbx_seq_one_letter_code
_entity_poly.pdbx_strand_id
1 'polypeptide(L)'
;MSNSSSPLIQTLTPERWAGWSMDFINAGYAGLLVKNGQLVRKLEPGRHFSFALPWIEQCQLILVDSKVRNLEVRSQGDFLSQDQFLVNISLNVMYQVIDSKRVALELSDPLATLTSAVKDCLGVVVGQLRVDQLTNQGRVLIRQYLLENIDTFYLLGFNLDDVRVSDINFPQSRGIIRQVEGMSARQEAEHEAALKAQIAGSTHPVAPIQQVNIVSGRAGQTGEAALPLPDAALEQTAVLLQGQSFPQGQLFSPRQSSSAANLPGAKKQPLPATRLAPNDGAIARLIHVTSGQVIPLSANTFTIGREHSSSLVLDDPLCSRNHAQIVRQNNEGAILYQLIDTGSSNGTFIDGQRLVAHQPRWLMSGNVVKIGSQEWSFET
;
A
#
# COMPACT_ATOMS: atom_id res chain seq x y z
N MET A 1 28.43 2.16 25.86
CA MET A 1 27.14 2.34 26.55
C MET A 1 26.07 1.74 25.65
N SER A 2 25.81 0.44 25.78
CA SER A 2 24.76 -0.25 25.03
C SER A 2 23.41 0.15 25.62
N ASN A 3 22.56 0.78 24.82
CA ASN A 3 21.17 1.05 25.17
C ASN A 3 20.46 -0.31 25.30
N SER A 4 20.48 -0.90 26.50
CA SER A 4 19.81 -2.16 26.80
C SER A 4 18.33 -1.89 27.00
N SER A 5 17.62 -1.62 25.90
CA SER A 5 16.16 -1.68 25.90
C SER A 5 15.75 -3.06 26.40
N SER A 6 14.95 -3.12 27.47
CA SER A 6 14.49 -4.39 28.05
C SER A 6 13.91 -5.27 26.93
N PRO A 7 14.21 -6.57 26.87
CA PRO A 7 13.72 -7.42 25.79
C PRO A 7 12.18 -7.46 25.79
N LEU A 8 11.58 -7.53 24.60
CA LEU A 8 10.12 -7.54 24.41
C LEU A 8 9.47 -8.73 25.13
N ILE A 9 10.17 -9.87 25.13
CA ILE A 9 9.76 -11.11 25.77
C ILE A 9 10.87 -11.54 26.74
N GLN A 10 10.50 -11.89 27.96
CA GLN A 10 11.39 -12.46 28.96
C GLN A 10 10.81 -13.78 29.44
N THR A 11 11.53 -14.88 29.22
CA THR A 11 11.16 -16.18 29.76
C THR A 11 11.87 -16.38 31.09
N LEU A 12 11.08 -16.47 32.15
CA LEU A 12 11.55 -16.87 33.46
C LEU A 12 11.26 -18.36 33.62
N THR A 13 12.34 -19.14 33.76
CA THR A 13 12.28 -20.55 34.14
C THR A 13 12.73 -20.63 35.61
N PRO A 14 11.82 -20.46 36.56
CA PRO A 14 12.20 -20.50 37.97
C PRO A 14 12.59 -21.93 38.36
N GLU A 15 13.83 -22.10 38.82
CA GLU A 15 14.31 -23.34 39.47
C GLU A 15 13.52 -23.72 40.73
N ARG A 16 12.59 -22.86 41.17
CA ARG A 16 11.93 -22.86 42.48
C ARG A 16 10.53 -23.51 42.48
N TRP A 17 10.02 -24.00 41.35
CA TRP A 17 8.63 -24.47 41.26
C TRP A 17 8.43 -25.90 41.79
N ALA A 18 9.19 -26.34 42.81
CA ALA A 18 8.85 -27.50 43.62
C ALA A 18 7.79 -27.09 44.66
N GLY A 19 6.53 -26.93 44.22
CA GLY A 19 5.41 -26.53 45.06
C GLY A 19 4.88 -25.14 44.73
N TRP A 20 4.73 -24.28 45.76
CA TRP A 20 4.16 -22.94 45.61
C TRP A 20 5.22 -21.92 45.20
N SER A 21 4.90 -21.12 44.19
CA SER A 21 5.66 -19.95 43.78
C SER A 21 4.78 -18.72 43.83
N MET A 22 5.38 -17.59 44.21
CA MET A 22 4.75 -16.29 44.13
C MET A 22 5.54 -15.43 43.16
N ASP A 23 4.87 -15.04 42.08
CA ASP A 23 5.41 -14.23 41.02
C ASP A 23 4.77 -12.84 41.08
N PHE A 24 5.58 -11.81 40.90
CA PHE A 24 5.12 -10.43 40.80
C PHE A 24 5.30 -9.91 39.39
N ILE A 25 4.20 -9.49 38.77
CA ILE A 25 4.19 -8.93 37.43
C ILE A 25 4.10 -7.42 37.56
N ASN A 26 5.15 -6.74 37.08
CA ASN A 26 5.22 -5.29 37.09
C ASN A 26 4.16 -4.66 36.17
N ALA A 27 3.77 -3.43 36.49
CA ALA A 27 2.91 -2.63 35.61
C ALA A 27 3.55 -2.46 34.22
N GLY A 28 2.72 -2.65 33.18
CA GLY A 28 3.14 -2.64 31.77
C GLY A 28 3.79 -3.93 31.28
N TYR A 29 3.65 -5.03 32.02
CA TYR A 29 3.92 -6.38 31.53
C TYR A 29 2.67 -7.24 31.64
N ALA A 30 2.50 -8.15 30.68
CA ALA A 30 1.56 -9.25 30.76
C ALA A 30 2.34 -10.55 30.99
N GLY A 31 1.96 -11.31 32.01
CA GLY A 31 2.55 -12.63 32.27
C GLY A 31 1.75 -13.73 31.58
N LEU A 32 2.44 -14.71 31.05
CA LEU A 32 1.87 -15.92 30.46
C LEU A 32 2.45 -17.12 31.18
N LEU A 33 1.60 -17.82 31.92
CA LEU A 33 1.94 -19.05 32.61
C LEU A 33 1.76 -20.21 31.64
N VAL A 34 2.88 -20.79 31.22
CA VAL A 34 2.94 -21.92 30.29
C VAL A 34 3.34 -23.17 31.06
N LYS A 35 2.53 -24.23 30.94
CA LYS A 35 2.85 -25.56 31.48
C LYS A 35 2.89 -26.58 30.35
N ASN A 36 3.97 -27.36 30.28
CA ASN A 36 4.19 -28.38 29.25
C ASN A 36 3.97 -27.85 27.81
N GLY A 37 4.39 -26.60 27.55
CA GLY A 37 4.24 -25.94 26.25
C GLY A 37 2.84 -25.38 25.95
N GLN A 38 1.86 -25.53 26.84
CA GLN A 38 0.52 -24.98 26.67
C GLN A 38 0.29 -23.78 27.60
N LEU A 39 -0.36 -22.73 27.08
CA LEU A 39 -0.78 -21.60 27.89
C LEU A 39 -1.89 -22.06 28.86
N VAL A 40 -1.61 -22.00 30.15
CA VAL A 40 -2.58 -22.31 31.19
C VAL A 40 -3.31 -21.06 31.66
N ARG A 41 -2.58 -19.95 31.82
CA ARG A 41 -3.16 -18.72 32.38
C ARG A 41 -2.47 -17.47 31.86
N LYS A 42 -3.26 -16.45 31.52
CA LYS A 42 -2.81 -15.06 31.34
C LYS A 42 -2.87 -14.35 32.70
N LEU A 43 -1.79 -13.69 33.06
CA LEU A 43 -1.61 -13.04 34.35
C LEU A 43 -1.47 -11.53 34.12
N GLU A 44 -2.39 -10.77 34.71
CA GLU A 44 -2.37 -9.31 34.69
C GLU A 44 -1.30 -8.75 35.66
N PRO A 45 -0.95 -7.44 35.59
CA PRO A 45 -0.06 -6.82 36.55
C PRO A 45 -0.53 -7.04 38.00
N GLY A 46 0.38 -7.51 38.86
CA GLY A 46 0.04 -7.83 40.25
C GLY A 46 0.76 -9.07 40.78
N ARG A 47 0.35 -9.48 41.98
CA ARG A 47 0.88 -10.67 42.66
C ARG A 47 0.06 -11.89 42.28
N HIS A 48 0.73 -12.93 41.80
CA HIS A 48 0.11 -14.19 41.42
C HIS A 48 0.80 -15.36 42.11
N PHE A 49 -0.01 -16.33 42.51
CA PHE A 49 0.47 -17.58 43.09
C PHE A 49 0.27 -18.70 42.09
N SER A 50 1.35 -19.44 41.86
CA SER A 50 1.38 -20.58 40.95
C SER A 50 1.83 -21.80 41.73
N PHE A 51 1.20 -22.95 41.47
CA PHE A 51 1.61 -24.23 42.01
C PHE A 51 2.01 -25.14 40.86
N ALA A 52 3.15 -25.82 40.98
CA ALA A 52 3.59 -26.82 40.03
C ALA A 52 4.41 -27.92 40.69
N LEU A 53 4.46 -29.07 40.04
CA LEU A 53 5.25 -30.23 40.43
C LEU A 53 6.30 -30.48 39.33
N PRO A 54 7.58 -30.15 39.55
CA PRO A 54 8.58 -30.08 38.48
C PRO A 54 8.97 -31.46 37.93
N TRP A 55 8.59 -32.54 38.63
CA TRP A 55 8.76 -33.92 38.17
C TRP A 55 7.69 -34.39 37.18
N ILE A 56 6.57 -33.67 37.03
CA ILE A 56 5.48 -33.97 36.06
C ILE A 56 5.22 -32.80 35.11
N GLU A 57 5.51 -31.57 35.53
CA GLU A 57 5.14 -30.35 34.80
C GLU A 57 6.37 -29.46 34.56
N GLN A 58 6.71 -29.24 33.29
CA GLN A 58 7.61 -28.17 32.88
C GLN A 58 6.87 -26.86 32.84
N CYS A 59 7.48 -25.82 33.36
CA CYS A 59 6.75 -24.68 33.86
C CYS A 59 7.55 -23.41 33.60
N GLN A 60 6.96 -22.49 32.84
CA GLN A 60 7.62 -21.28 32.36
C GLN A 60 6.69 -20.09 32.52
N LEU A 61 7.23 -18.99 33.05
CA LEU A 61 6.54 -17.71 33.11
C LEU A 61 7.13 -16.80 32.04
N ILE A 62 6.36 -16.50 31.01
CA ILE A 62 6.77 -15.60 29.94
C ILE A 62 6.19 -14.22 30.20
N LEU A 63 7.05 -13.23 30.40
CA LEU A 63 6.66 -11.83 30.54
C LEU A 63 6.75 -11.16 29.17
N VAL A 64 5.65 -10.55 28.75
CA VAL A 64 5.56 -9.79 27.50
C VAL A 64 5.36 -8.33 27.85
N ASP A 65 6.20 -7.46 27.30
CA ASP A 65 6.09 -6.01 27.50
C ASP A 65 4.86 -5.47 26.76
N SER A 66 3.95 -4.84 27.50
CA SER A 66 2.73 -4.23 26.97
C SER A 66 2.81 -2.71 26.91
N LYS A 67 3.98 -2.12 27.10
CA LYS A 67 4.18 -0.67 26.96
C LYS A 67 4.31 -0.27 25.49
N VAL A 68 4.11 1.01 25.21
CA VAL A 68 4.40 1.60 23.90
C VAL A 68 5.92 1.63 23.69
N ARG A 69 6.38 1.09 22.56
CA ARG A 69 7.80 0.97 22.20
C ARG A 69 8.04 1.48 20.80
N ASN A 70 9.28 1.88 20.56
CA ASN A 70 9.74 2.36 19.26
C ASN A 70 10.47 1.24 18.51
N LEU A 71 10.06 0.99 17.27
CA LEU A 71 10.74 0.12 16.32
C LEU A 71 11.25 0.97 15.16
N GLU A 72 12.56 0.97 14.95
CA GLU A 72 13.15 1.59 13.77
C GLU A 72 13.14 0.61 12.60
N VAL A 73 12.46 0.99 11.52
CA VAL A 73 12.41 0.23 10.27
C VAL A 73 13.15 1.00 9.19
N ARG A 74 14.14 0.35 8.57
CA ARG A 74 14.91 0.92 7.46
C ARG A 74 14.79 0.02 6.23
N SER A 75 14.53 0.63 5.07
CA SER A 75 14.64 -0.03 3.78
C SER A 75 15.91 0.41 3.04
N GLN A 76 16.55 -0.55 2.38
CA GLN A 76 17.76 -0.34 1.60
C GLN A 76 17.57 -0.94 0.21
N GLY A 77 17.02 -0.16 -0.71
CA GLY A 77 16.74 -0.59 -2.08
C GLY A 77 15.55 -1.53 -2.21
N ASP A 78 14.72 -1.65 -1.16
CA ASP A 78 13.61 -2.59 -1.12
C ASP A 78 12.40 -2.13 -1.97
N PHE A 79 12.30 -0.83 -2.26
CA PHE A 79 11.10 -0.24 -2.86
C PHE A 79 11.37 0.55 -4.12
N LEU A 80 10.41 0.46 -5.02
CA LEU A 80 10.36 1.19 -6.28
C LEU A 80 9.14 2.10 -6.28
N SER A 81 9.33 3.37 -6.61
CA SER A 81 8.24 4.33 -6.85
C SER A 81 7.49 4.00 -8.15
N GLN A 82 6.34 4.65 -8.34
CA GLN A 82 5.54 4.52 -9.56
C GLN A 82 6.35 4.83 -10.83
N ASP A 83 7.26 5.81 -10.75
CA ASP A 83 8.12 6.25 -11.86
C ASP A 83 9.40 5.39 -12.00
N GLN A 84 9.43 4.21 -11.37
CA GLN A 84 10.57 3.28 -11.39
C GLN A 84 11.88 3.82 -10.80
N PHE A 85 11.81 4.71 -9.81
CA PHE A 85 12.98 5.11 -9.01
C PHE A 85 13.05 4.31 -7.72
N LEU A 86 14.26 3.86 -7.35
CA LEU A 86 14.53 3.22 -6.06
C LEU A 86 14.36 4.23 -4.92
N VAL A 87 13.78 3.77 -3.83
CA VAL A 87 13.47 4.60 -2.66
C VAL A 87 13.94 3.90 -1.39
N ASN A 88 14.78 4.59 -0.62
CA ASN A 88 15.21 4.19 0.71
C ASN A 88 14.43 5.01 1.73
N ILE A 89 13.75 4.34 2.65
CA ILE A 89 12.89 4.97 3.64
C ILE A 89 13.30 4.48 5.01
N SER A 90 13.51 5.43 5.91
CA SER A 90 13.74 5.14 7.32
C SER A 90 12.58 5.73 8.11
N LEU A 91 11.94 4.91 8.95
CA LEU A 91 10.82 5.32 9.77
C LEU A 91 10.89 4.71 11.16
N ASN A 92 10.25 5.36 12.11
CA ASN A 92 10.09 4.89 13.47
C ASN A 92 8.61 4.59 13.73
N VAL A 93 8.31 3.35 14.07
CA VAL A 93 6.97 2.88 14.39
C VAL A 93 6.82 2.80 15.90
N MET A 94 5.85 3.52 16.44
CA MET A 94 5.43 3.39 17.82
C MET A 94 4.39 2.27 17.89
N TYR A 95 4.68 1.19 18.59
CA TYR A 95 3.82 0.02 18.67
C TYR A 95 3.60 -0.44 20.11
N GLN A 96 2.53 -1.20 20.32
CA GLN A 96 2.19 -1.82 21.60
C GLN A 96 1.73 -3.26 21.37
N VAL A 97 2.10 -4.18 22.27
CA VAL A 97 1.57 -5.54 22.22
C VAL A 97 0.17 -5.58 22.85
N ILE A 98 -0.82 -6.03 22.09
CA ILE A 98 -2.19 -6.27 22.58
C ILE A 98 -2.38 -7.75 22.88
N ASP A 99 -2.06 -8.61 21.91
CA ASP A 99 -2.18 -10.05 22.07
C ASP A 99 -0.83 -10.66 22.48
N SER A 100 -0.60 -10.66 23.79
CA SER A 100 0.60 -11.24 24.39
C SER A 100 0.75 -12.72 24.06
N LYS A 101 -0.36 -13.48 23.96
CA LYS A 101 -0.32 -14.93 23.71
C LYS A 101 0.22 -15.20 22.33
N ARG A 102 -0.36 -14.56 21.31
CA ARG A 102 0.08 -14.72 19.92
C ARG A 102 1.53 -14.30 19.75
N VAL A 103 1.89 -13.13 20.26
CA VAL A 103 3.25 -12.60 20.17
C VAL A 103 4.28 -13.50 20.85
N ALA A 104 3.95 -14.14 21.98
CA ALA A 104 4.91 -14.97 22.71
C ALA A 104 4.97 -16.43 22.25
N LEU A 105 3.87 -17.00 21.76
CA LEU A 105 3.75 -18.44 21.54
C LEU A 105 3.54 -18.83 20.08
N GLU A 106 2.98 -17.93 19.25
CA GLU A 106 2.70 -18.21 17.83
C GLU A 106 3.79 -17.63 16.92
N LEU A 107 4.46 -16.55 17.33
CA LEU A 107 5.52 -15.90 16.55
C LEU A 107 6.93 -16.28 17.05
N SER A 108 7.76 -16.80 16.15
CA SER A 108 9.16 -17.13 16.46
C SER A 108 10.03 -15.89 16.69
N ASP A 109 9.89 -14.87 15.83
CA ASP A 109 10.55 -13.56 15.99
C ASP A 109 9.52 -12.45 15.75
N PRO A 110 8.90 -11.93 16.82
CA PRO A 110 7.81 -10.97 16.69
C PRO A 110 8.24 -9.63 16.10
N LEU A 111 9.47 -9.17 16.39
CA LEU A 111 9.97 -7.89 15.89
C LEU A 111 10.32 -7.98 14.41
N ALA A 112 10.92 -9.09 13.97
CA ALA A 112 11.18 -9.33 12.56
C ALA A 112 9.85 -9.46 11.78
N THR A 113 8.87 -10.21 12.31
CA THR A 113 7.54 -10.33 11.67
C THR A 113 6.85 -8.97 11.54
N LEU A 114 6.85 -8.15 12.60
CA LEU A 114 6.29 -6.80 12.56
C LEU A 114 7.04 -5.93 11.53
N THR A 115 8.36 -6.00 11.48
CA THR A 115 9.19 -5.27 10.51
C THR A 115 8.83 -5.66 9.07
N SER A 116 8.70 -6.95 8.78
CA SER A 116 8.31 -7.44 7.46
C SER A 116 6.92 -6.95 7.07
N ALA A 117 5.94 -7.04 7.97
CA ALA A 117 4.58 -6.55 7.69
C ALA A 117 4.55 -5.04 7.41
N VAL A 118 5.34 -4.24 8.15
CA VAL A 118 5.48 -2.80 7.91
C VAL A 118 6.13 -2.55 6.55
N LYS A 119 7.18 -3.31 6.20
CA LYS A 119 7.85 -3.21 4.90
C LYS A 119 6.91 -3.58 3.74
N ASP A 120 6.08 -4.60 3.90
CA ASP A 120 5.10 -5.00 2.88
C ASP A 120 4.10 -3.88 2.63
N CYS A 121 3.53 -3.30 3.69
CA CYS A 121 2.62 -2.15 3.58
C CYS A 121 3.31 -0.93 2.94
N LEU A 122 4.56 -0.68 3.34
CA LEU A 122 5.37 0.41 2.81
C LEU A 122 5.63 0.22 1.30
N GLY A 123 5.90 -1.01 0.86
CA GLY A 123 6.10 -1.32 -0.55
C GLY A 123 4.86 -1.02 -1.40
N VAL A 124 3.67 -1.35 -0.89
CA VAL A 124 2.40 -1.07 -1.59
C VAL A 124 2.19 0.43 -1.76
N VAL A 125 2.37 1.24 -0.71
CA VAL A 125 2.17 2.70 -0.80
C VAL A 125 3.23 3.37 -1.66
N VAL A 126 4.51 3.00 -1.51
CA VAL A 126 5.60 3.61 -2.29
C VAL A 126 5.44 3.29 -3.78
N GLY A 127 5.03 2.08 -4.13
CA GLY A 127 4.79 1.67 -5.52
C GLY A 127 3.69 2.46 -6.23
N GLN A 128 2.77 3.08 -5.49
CA GLN A 128 1.69 3.88 -6.06
C GLN A 128 2.04 5.37 -6.17
N LEU A 129 3.11 5.83 -5.52
CA LEU A 129 3.48 7.23 -5.46
C LEU A 129 4.60 7.56 -6.44
N ARG A 130 4.47 8.71 -7.09
CA ARG A 130 5.53 9.30 -7.90
C ARG A 130 6.63 9.92 -7.03
N VAL A 131 7.81 10.15 -7.60
CA VAL A 131 8.96 10.72 -6.88
C VAL A 131 8.67 12.13 -6.35
N ASP A 132 7.95 12.95 -7.12
CA ASP A 132 7.56 14.30 -6.70
C ASP A 132 6.61 14.27 -5.50
N GLN A 133 5.69 13.32 -5.48
CA GLN A 133 4.75 13.12 -4.37
C GLN A 133 5.47 12.59 -3.13
N LEU A 134 6.39 11.64 -3.29
CA LEU A 134 7.20 11.12 -2.20
C LEU A 134 8.05 12.21 -1.54
N THR A 135 8.59 13.14 -2.33
CA THR A 135 9.43 14.24 -1.84
C THR A 135 8.59 15.29 -1.08
N ASN A 136 7.43 15.66 -1.61
CA ASN A 136 6.62 16.75 -1.04
C ASN A 136 5.65 16.29 0.05
N GLN A 137 5.05 15.11 -0.11
CA GLN A 137 3.95 14.62 0.72
C GLN A 137 4.16 13.18 1.22
N GLY A 138 5.23 12.50 0.80
CA GLY A 138 5.45 11.08 1.10
C GLY A 138 5.39 10.75 2.58
N ARG A 139 5.93 11.61 3.45
CA ARG A 139 5.89 11.41 4.90
C ARG A 139 4.47 11.32 5.46
N VAL A 140 3.58 12.18 4.96
CA VAL A 140 2.17 12.23 5.40
C VAL A 140 1.40 11.06 4.82
N LEU A 141 1.57 10.79 3.52
CA LEU A 141 0.86 9.72 2.82
C LEU A 141 1.24 8.32 3.34
N ILE A 142 2.54 8.07 3.57
CA ILE A 142 3.02 6.80 4.13
C ILE A 142 2.47 6.59 5.54
N ARG A 143 2.53 7.63 6.39
CA ARG A 143 2.00 7.58 7.74
C ARG A 143 0.50 7.27 7.72
N GLN A 144 -0.26 8.01 6.92
CA GLN A 144 -1.70 7.82 6.78
C GLN A 144 -2.03 6.40 6.33
N TYR A 145 -1.39 5.91 5.28
CA TYR A 145 -1.62 4.57 4.75
C TYR A 145 -1.34 3.47 5.78
N LEU A 146 -0.24 3.57 6.54
CA LEU A 146 0.09 2.59 7.58
C LEU A 146 -0.92 2.58 8.74
N LEU A 147 -1.42 3.75 9.12
CA LEU A 147 -2.43 3.87 10.19
C LEU A 147 -3.84 3.49 9.71
N GLU A 148 -4.15 3.65 8.42
CA GLU A 148 -5.40 3.19 7.82
C GLU A 148 -5.43 1.65 7.71
N ASN A 149 -4.29 1.01 7.47
CA ASN A 149 -4.17 -0.45 7.37
C ASN A 149 -3.79 -1.12 8.69
N ILE A 150 -4.16 -0.51 9.82
CA ILE A 150 -3.74 -0.96 11.15
C ILE A 150 -4.17 -2.38 11.48
N ASP A 151 -5.30 -2.83 10.92
CA ASP A 151 -5.88 -4.16 11.13
C ASP A 151 -4.89 -5.28 10.79
N THR A 152 -4.03 -5.07 9.79
CA THR A 152 -2.97 -6.03 9.43
C THR A 152 -2.04 -6.33 10.60
N PHE A 153 -1.71 -5.31 11.39
CA PHE A 153 -0.84 -5.44 12.56
C PHE A 153 -1.60 -5.95 13.78
N TYR A 154 -2.86 -5.57 13.95
CA TYR A 154 -3.73 -6.12 15.00
C TYR A 154 -3.87 -7.63 14.87
N LEU A 155 -4.00 -8.16 13.64
CA LEU A 155 -4.02 -9.59 13.38
C LEU A 155 -2.73 -10.29 13.81
N LEU A 156 -1.59 -9.62 13.77
CA LEU A 156 -0.31 -10.15 14.27
C LEU A 156 -0.18 -10.04 15.80
N GLY A 157 -1.09 -9.32 16.47
CA GLY A 157 -1.07 -9.08 17.92
C GLY A 157 -0.49 -7.72 18.34
N PHE A 158 -0.26 -6.82 17.38
CA PHE A 158 0.34 -5.51 17.62
C PHE A 158 -0.64 -4.36 17.32
N ASN A 159 -0.61 -3.32 18.14
CA ASN A 159 -1.17 -2.02 17.82
C ASN A 159 -0.09 -1.11 17.26
N LEU A 160 -0.40 -0.30 16.25
CA LEU A 160 0.44 0.84 15.88
C LEU A 160 -0.17 2.12 16.44
N ASP A 161 0.54 2.77 17.36
CA ASP A 161 0.08 4.02 17.98
C ASP A 161 0.36 5.23 17.06
N ASP A 162 1.57 5.30 16.52
CA ASP A 162 1.99 6.35 15.60
C ASP A 162 3.11 5.86 14.69
N VAL A 163 3.26 6.51 13.53
CA VAL A 163 4.36 6.25 12.60
C VAL A 163 5.01 7.56 12.22
N ARG A 164 6.34 7.63 12.37
CA ARG A 164 7.14 8.81 12.06
C ARG A 164 8.14 8.47 10.97
N VAL A 165 7.97 9.06 9.81
CA VAL A 165 8.95 8.92 8.72
C VAL A 165 10.15 9.82 9.00
N SER A 166 11.29 9.21 9.30
CA SER A 166 12.54 9.91 9.64
C SER A 166 13.15 10.53 8.40
N ASP A 167 13.32 9.73 7.33
CA ASP A 167 13.93 10.18 6.08
C ASP A 167 13.44 9.38 4.86
N ILE A 168 13.44 10.04 3.72
CA ILE A 168 13.15 9.45 2.40
C ILE A 168 14.29 9.87 1.48
N ASN A 169 15.10 8.90 1.07
CA ASN A 169 16.28 9.10 0.25
C ASN A 169 16.13 8.33 -1.07
N PHE A 170 16.56 8.96 -2.16
CA PHE A 170 16.60 8.37 -3.49
C PHE A 170 18.07 8.15 -3.84
N PRO A 171 18.60 6.92 -3.72
CA PRO A 171 19.98 6.65 -4.09
C PRO A 171 20.20 7.03 -5.55
N GLN A 172 21.23 7.84 -5.83
CA GLN A 172 21.55 8.27 -7.19
C GLN A 172 22.20 7.13 -8.00
N SER A 173 21.41 6.12 -8.35
CA SER A 173 21.75 5.18 -9.42
C SER A 173 21.00 5.58 -10.68
N ARG A 174 21.64 6.42 -11.50
CA ARG A 174 21.32 6.49 -12.93
C ARG A 174 21.65 5.12 -13.54
N GLY A 175 20.65 4.42 -14.07
CA GLY A 175 20.77 3.12 -14.74
C GLY A 175 20.52 1.99 -13.74
N ILE A 176 19.48 1.18 -13.89
CA ILE A 176 19.54 -0.02 -14.74
C ILE A 176 18.20 -0.32 -15.44
N ILE A 177 17.06 0.25 -15.03
CA ILE A 177 15.75 -0.22 -15.51
C ILE A 177 15.45 0.17 -16.97
N ARG A 178 16.01 1.30 -17.46
CA ARG A 178 15.82 1.71 -18.86
C ARG A 178 16.67 0.93 -19.88
N GLN A 179 17.63 0.11 -19.42
CA GLN A 179 18.47 -0.69 -20.33
C GLN A 179 17.88 -2.08 -20.60
N VAL A 180 17.05 -2.61 -19.71
CA VAL A 180 16.45 -3.94 -19.87
C VAL A 180 15.30 -3.92 -20.88
N GLU A 181 14.46 -2.87 -20.88
CA GLU A 181 13.44 -2.69 -21.93
C GLU A 181 14.05 -2.46 -23.32
N GLY A 182 15.20 -1.77 -23.39
CA GLY A 182 15.92 -1.57 -24.65
C GLY A 182 16.58 -2.84 -25.18
N MET A 183 16.95 -3.78 -24.30
CA MET A 183 17.52 -5.08 -24.67
C MET A 183 16.45 -6.10 -25.02
N SER A 184 15.31 -6.16 -24.30
CA SER A 184 14.22 -7.06 -24.66
C SER A 184 13.53 -6.64 -25.96
N ALA A 185 13.30 -5.34 -26.16
CA ALA A 185 12.71 -4.84 -27.41
C ALA A 185 13.62 -5.07 -28.62
N ARG A 186 14.95 -5.03 -28.44
CA ARG A 186 15.92 -5.38 -29.50
C ARG A 186 15.95 -6.87 -29.77
N GLN A 187 15.95 -7.71 -28.73
CA GLN A 187 15.92 -9.16 -28.89
C GLN A 187 14.64 -9.66 -29.55
N GLU A 188 13.49 -9.07 -29.21
CA GLU A 188 12.20 -9.42 -29.77
C GLU A 188 12.11 -8.97 -31.24
N ALA A 189 12.61 -7.77 -31.57
CA ALA A 189 12.73 -7.30 -32.95
C ALA A 189 13.70 -8.16 -33.78
N GLU A 190 14.82 -8.61 -33.20
CA GLU A 190 15.77 -9.51 -33.85
C GLU A 190 15.17 -10.91 -34.06
N HIS A 191 14.43 -11.45 -33.07
CA HIS A 191 13.76 -12.74 -33.19
C HIS A 191 12.62 -12.69 -34.22
N GLU A 192 11.85 -11.60 -34.25
CA GLU A 192 10.79 -11.39 -35.24
C GLU A 192 11.38 -11.20 -36.65
N ALA A 193 12.49 -10.47 -36.78
CA ALA A 193 13.20 -10.32 -38.05
C ALA A 193 13.81 -11.64 -38.54
N ALA A 194 14.38 -12.45 -37.64
CA ALA A 194 14.89 -13.78 -37.94
C ALA A 194 13.77 -14.73 -38.38
N LEU A 195 12.62 -14.70 -37.69
CA LEU A 195 11.44 -15.49 -38.07
C LEU A 195 10.92 -15.09 -39.46
N LYS A 196 10.81 -13.77 -39.73
CA LYS A 196 10.42 -13.26 -41.06
C LYS A 196 11.42 -13.62 -42.16
N ALA A 197 12.72 -13.58 -41.88
CA ALA A 197 13.75 -13.98 -42.83
C ALA A 197 13.71 -15.50 -43.12
N GLN A 198 13.40 -16.31 -42.12
CA GLN A 198 13.27 -17.77 -42.26
C GLN A 198 12.00 -18.15 -43.03
N ILE A 199 10.89 -17.43 -42.81
CA ILE A 199 9.65 -17.56 -43.61
C ILE A 199 9.90 -17.11 -45.05
N ALA A 200 10.61 -16.00 -45.28
CA ALA A 200 10.97 -15.51 -46.61
C ALA A 200 11.96 -16.43 -47.37
N GLY A 201 12.78 -17.20 -46.66
CA GLY A 201 13.67 -18.23 -47.22
C GLY A 201 12.96 -19.54 -47.61
N SER A 202 11.68 -19.70 -47.23
CA SER A 202 10.89 -20.92 -47.47
C SER A 202 9.86 -20.79 -48.61
N THR A 203 10.06 -19.86 -49.55
CA THR A 203 9.40 -19.93 -50.86
C THR A 203 10.24 -20.75 -51.83
N HIS A 204 10.05 -22.07 -51.82
CA HIS A 204 10.43 -22.90 -52.95
C HIS A 204 9.55 -22.52 -54.17
N PRO A 205 10.15 -22.27 -55.34
CA PRO A 205 9.38 -21.94 -56.54
C PRO A 205 8.58 -23.16 -57.01
N VAL A 206 7.26 -22.98 -57.18
CA VAL A 206 6.41 -23.89 -57.95
C VAL A 206 6.94 -23.92 -59.38
N ALA A 207 7.28 -25.12 -59.87
CA ALA A 207 7.78 -25.32 -61.23
C ALA A 207 6.77 -24.83 -62.28
N PRO A 208 7.20 -24.10 -63.33
CA PRO A 208 6.29 -23.62 -64.36
C PRO A 208 5.88 -24.73 -65.34
N ILE A 209 4.58 -24.77 -65.65
CA ILE A 209 3.98 -25.56 -66.73
C ILE A 209 4.49 -25.01 -68.07
N GLN A 210 4.81 -25.95 -68.96
CA GLN A 210 5.39 -25.78 -70.28
C GLN A 210 4.53 -24.89 -71.20
N GLN A 211 5.09 -23.77 -71.66
CA GLN A 211 4.50 -22.94 -72.71
C GLN A 211 5.41 -22.98 -73.94
N VAL A 212 4.90 -23.55 -75.03
CA VAL A 212 5.61 -23.67 -76.31
C VAL A 212 5.30 -22.45 -77.18
N ASN A 213 6.36 -21.68 -77.43
CA ASN A 213 6.75 -21.03 -78.69
C ASN A 213 5.90 -19.85 -79.25
N ILE A 214 6.54 -18.69 -79.47
CA ILE A 214 7.03 -18.17 -80.77
C ILE A 214 7.30 -16.66 -80.62
N VAL A 215 8.54 -16.22 -80.87
CA VAL A 215 8.96 -15.15 -81.81
C VAL A 215 10.42 -14.77 -81.52
N SER A 216 11.20 -14.84 -82.60
CA SER A 216 12.61 -14.49 -82.78
C SER A 216 13.03 -13.09 -82.32
N GLY A 217 14.31 -12.92 -82.01
CA GLY A 217 14.92 -11.59 -82.15
C GLY A 217 16.26 -11.26 -81.48
N ARG A 218 17.28 -12.11 -81.68
CA ARG A 218 18.66 -11.72 -82.05
C ARG A 218 19.45 -10.69 -81.21
N ALA A 219 20.61 -11.20 -80.74
CA ALA A 219 21.94 -10.55 -80.59
C ALA A 219 22.08 -9.39 -79.60
N GLY A 220 23.10 -9.32 -78.75
CA GLY A 220 24.29 -10.16 -78.61
C GLY A 220 25.31 -9.44 -77.73
N GLN A 221 26.01 -10.25 -76.92
CA GLN A 221 27.43 -10.09 -76.52
C GLN A 221 27.81 -8.88 -75.62
N THR A 222 28.76 -8.93 -74.69
CA THR A 222 29.71 -9.93 -74.13
C THR A 222 30.50 -9.23 -73.01
N GLY A 223 31.04 -10.02 -72.06
CA GLY A 223 32.34 -9.78 -71.39
C GLY A 223 32.29 -8.87 -70.15
N GLU A 224 32.59 -9.37 -68.95
CA GLU A 224 33.96 -9.51 -68.37
C GLU A 224 34.54 -8.16 -67.92
N ALA A 225 35.27 -7.97 -66.80
CA ALA A 225 35.69 -8.76 -65.65
C ALA A 225 36.42 -7.77 -64.69
N ALA A 226 36.79 -8.26 -63.50
CA ALA A 226 37.96 -7.86 -62.71
C ALA A 226 37.91 -6.60 -61.78
N LEU A 227 38.03 -6.92 -60.48
CA LEU A 227 38.65 -6.17 -59.37
C LEU A 227 40.19 -6.05 -59.60
N PRO A 228 40.99 -5.21 -58.89
CA PRO A 228 40.94 -4.95 -57.44
C PRO A 228 41.38 -3.55 -56.91
N LEU A 229 41.21 -3.39 -55.59
CA LEU A 229 41.66 -2.31 -54.68
C LEU A 229 43.22 -2.19 -54.62
N PRO A 230 43.82 -1.09 -54.11
CA PRO A 230 43.98 -0.90 -52.66
C PRO A 230 44.07 0.57 -52.12
N ASP A 231 43.92 0.65 -50.79
CA ASP A 231 44.62 1.48 -49.79
C ASP A 231 44.35 2.98 -49.49
N ALA A 232 44.22 3.18 -48.16
CA ALA A 232 44.79 4.24 -47.31
C ALA A 232 44.07 5.60 -47.09
N ALA A 233 43.60 5.72 -45.84
CA ALA A 233 43.86 6.80 -44.85
C ALA A 233 43.43 8.26 -45.10
N LEU A 234 42.51 8.69 -44.23
CA LEU A 234 42.45 9.94 -43.43
C LEU A 234 43.05 11.22 -44.03
N GLU A 235 42.22 12.26 -44.21
CA GLU A 235 42.32 13.51 -43.43
C GLU A 235 41.14 14.44 -43.74
N GLN A 236 40.77 15.20 -42.70
CA GLN A 236 39.75 16.24 -42.71
C GLN A 236 40.28 17.48 -43.43
N THR A 237 39.47 18.16 -44.24
CA THR A 237 39.58 19.62 -44.33
C THR A 237 38.29 20.28 -44.84
N ALA A 238 37.97 21.33 -44.09
CA ALA A 238 36.93 22.33 -44.19
C ALA A 238 36.66 22.95 -45.59
N VAL A 239 35.34 23.15 -45.83
CA VAL A 239 34.69 24.42 -46.21
C VAL A 239 35.05 25.07 -47.56
N LEU A 240 34.03 25.17 -48.43
CA LEU A 240 33.76 26.32 -49.32
C LEU A 240 32.23 26.38 -49.57
N LEU A 241 31.52 27.27 -48.88
CA LEU A 241 31.05 28.60 -49.32
C LEU A 241 29.94 28.61 -50.39
N GLN A 242 28.80 29.17 -49.93
CA GLN A 242 27.89 30.09 -50.61
C GLN A 242 26.95 29.59 -51.72
N GLY A 243 25.66 29.82 -51.49
CA GLY A 243 24.76 30.17 -52.59
C GLY A 243 23.26 29.98 -52.39
N GLN A 244 22.61 31.04 -51.89
CA GLN A 244 21.33 31.55 -52.42
C GLN A 244 19.96 30.96 -51.98
N SER A 245 19.21 31.88 -51.34
CA SER A 245 17.81 32.28 -51.59
C SER A 245 16.65 31.31 -51.36
N PHE A 246 15.85 31.64 -50.34
CA PHE A 246 14.42 31.35 -50.27
C PHE A 246 13.63 32.15 -51.32
N PRO A 247 12.55 31.57 -51.86
CA PRO A 247 11.29 32.32 -51.93
C PRO A 247 10.07 31.53 -51.42
N GLN A 248 9.05 32.32 -51.11
CA GLN A 248 7.82 31.99 -50.39
C GLN A 248 6.61 31.90 -51.35
N GLY A 249 5.65 31.01 -51.05
CA GLY A 249 4.32 30.92 -51.68
C GLY A 249 4.16 29.71 -52.62
N GLN A 250 3.04 28.98 -52.70
CA GLN A 250 1.68 29.17 -52.23
C GLN A 250 0.88 27.85 -52.43
N LEU A 251 -0.13 27.66 -51.57
CA LEU A 251 -1.40 26.93 -51.76
C LEU A 251 -1.39 25.45 -52.19
N PHE A 252 -1.94 24.57 -51.34
CA PHE A 252 -3.27 23.96 -51.58
C PHE A 252 -3.94 23.57 -50.26
N SER A 253 -5.23 23.87 -50.18
CA SER A 253 -6.15 23.67 -49.06
C SER A 253 -6.88 22.31 -49.13
N PRO A 254 -7.63 21.92 -48.08
CA PRO A 254 -8.03 20.54 -47.79
C PRO A 254 -9.45 20.19 -48.27
N ARG A 255 -9.72 18.89 -48.50
CA ARG A 255 -11.05 18.24 -48.31
C ARG A 255 -10.88 16.72 -48.32
N GLN A 256 -11.12 16.06 -47.18
CA GLN A 256 -12.35 15.32 -46.84
C GLN A 256 -12.49 13.95 -47.54
N SER A 257 -12.26 12.90 -46.74
CA SER A 257 -13.12 11.72 -46.65
C SER A 257 -12.92 11.15 -45.23
N SER A 258 -13.87 11.23 -44.28
CA SER A 258 -15.12 10.46 -44.16
C SER A 258 -14.96 8.98 -44.44
N SER A 259 -14.77 8.16 -43.40
CA SER A 259 -15.76 7.16 -42.99
C SER A 259 -15.34 6.48 -41.70
N ALA A 260 -16.20 6.56 -40.71
CA ALA A 260 -16.15 5.79 -39.48
C ALA A 260 -16.44 4.31 -39.79
N ALA A 261 -15.50 3.43 -39.46
CA ALA A 261 -15.79 2.01 -39.27
C ALA A 261 -16.16 1.80 -37.80
N ASN A 262 -17.46 1.61 -37.60
CA ASN A 262 -18.13 1.18 -36.36
C ASN A 262 -17.35 0.08 -35.62
N LEU A 263 -16.83 0.40 -34.44
CA LEU A 263 -16.70 -0.56 -33.35
C LEU A 263 -18.02 -0.51 -32.57
N PRO A 264 -18.74 -1.64 -32.39
CA PRO A 264 -20.00 -1.63 -31.66
C PRO A 264 -19.76 -1.15 -30.22
N GLY A 265 -20.54 -0.14 -29.83
CA GLY A 265 -20.46 0.48 -28.52
C GLY A 265 -20.63 -0.55 -27.41
N ALA A 266 -19.54 -0.84 -26.71
CA ALA A 266 -19.60 -1.39 -25.38
C ALA A 266 -20.31 -0.34 -24.50
N LYS A 267 -21.62 -0.50 -24.33
CA LYS A 267 -22.34 0.12 -23.22
C LYS A 267 -21.53 -0.18 -21.97
N LYS A 268 -20.97 0.85 -21.31
CA LYS A 268 -20.46 0.76 -19.95
C LYS A 268 -21.63 0.35 -19.06
N GLN A 269 -21.88 -0.95 -18.95
CA GLN A 269 -22.64 -1.47 -17.85
C GLN A 269 -21.77 -1.24 -16.62
N PRO A 270 -22.24 -0.49 -15.60
CA PRO A 270 -21.54 -0.47 -14.33
C PRO A 270 -21.48 -1.93 -13.86
N LEU A 271 -20.27 -2.39 -13.55
CA LEU A 271 -20.08 -3.67 -12.87
C LEU A 271 -21.01 -3.66 -11.64
N PRO A 272 -21.82 -4.72 -11.41
CA PRO A 272 -22.60 -4.79 -10.18
C PRO A 272 -21.62 -4.66 -9.01
N ALA A 273 -21.95 -3.81 -8.04
CA ALA A 273 -21.15 -3.67 -6.83
C ALA A 273 -20.86 -5.07 -6.30
N THR A 274 -19.59 -5.42 -6.16
CA THR A 274 -19.17 -6.63 -5.46
C THR A 274 -19.83 -6.58 -4.08
N ARG A 275 -20.90 -7.35 -3.88
CA ARG A 275 -21.43 -7.58 -2.55
C ARG A 275 -20.36 -8.38 -1.82
N LEU A 276 -19.63 -7.70 -0.96
CA LEU A 276 -19.01 -8.34 0.19
C LEU A 276 -20.14 -9.12 0.89
N ALA A 277 -19.95 -10.43 1.02
CA ALA A 277 -20.79 -11.23 1.90
C ALA A 277 -20.73 -10.58 3.31
N PRO A 278 -21.87 -10.42 4.00
CA PRO A 278 -21.88 -9.82 5.33
C PRO A 278 -21.20 -10.82 6.30
N ASN A 279 -20.02 -10.47 6.79
CA ASN A 279 -19.53 -11.02 8.05
C ASN A 279 -20.03 -10.10 9.15
N ASP A 280 -21.19 -10.48 9.72
CA ASP A 280 -21.88 -9.80 10.81
C ASP A 280 -21.01 -9.76 12.07
N GLY A 281 -20.39 -8.61 12.28
CA GLY A 281 -20.17 -8.03 13.60
C GLY A 281 -20.76 -6.63 13.58
N ALA A 282 -22.10 -6.54 13.63
CA ALA A 282 -22.93 -5.33 13.72
C ALA A 282 -22.15 -4.01 13.49
N ILE A 283 -21.94 -3.66 12.22
CA ILE A 283 -21.30 -2.40 11.86
C ILE A 283 -22.38 -1.34 12.01
N ALA A 284 -22.28 -0.53 13.08
CA ALA A 284 -23.18 0.58 13.27
C ALA A 284 -23.15 1.54 12.07
N ARG A 285 -24.24 2.27 11.84
CA ARG A 285 -24.43 3.14 10.69
C ARG A 285 -25.02 4.48 11.11
N LEU A 286 -24.66 5.52 10.37
CA LEU A 286 -25.33 6.81 10.41
C LEU A 286 -26.29 6.90 9.22
N ILE A 287 -27.52 7.27 9.49
CA ILE A 287 -28.57 7.46 8.48
C ILE A 287 -28.93 8.93 8.46
N HIS A 288 -28.72 9.59 7.33
CA HIS A 288 -29.09 10.99 7.18
C HIS A 288 -30.61 11.14 7.24
N VAL A 289 -31.12 11.93 8.19
CA VAL A 289 -32.55 12.00 8.50
C VAL A 289 -33.37 12.48 7.30
N THR A 290 -32.83 13.41 6.50
CA THR A 290 -33.57 14.00 5.38
C THR A 290 -33.40 13.24 4.06
N SER A 291 -32.17 12.80 3.74
CA SER A 291 -31.91 12.15 2.44
C SER A 291 -32.02 10.62 2.50
N GLY A 292 -32.08 10.03 3.69
CA GLY A 292 -32.02 8.58 3.89
C GLY A 292 -30.67 7.95 3.55
N GLN A 293 -29.63 8.76 3.32
CA GLN A 293 -28.29 8.25 3.01
C GLN A 293 -27.73 7.47 4.19
N VAL A 294 -27.32 6.23 3.96
CA VAL A 294 -26.74 5.34 4.98
C VAL A 294 -25.23 5.29 4.83
N ILE A 295 -24.53 5.55 5.93
CA ILE A 295 -23.07 5.54 6.01
C ILE A 295 -22.62 4.56 7.10
N PRO A 296 -21.93 3.46 6.74
CA PRO A 296 -21.42 2.52 7.72
C PRO A 296 -20.23 3.11 8.49
N LEU A 297 -20.18 2.85 9.80
CA LEU A 297 -19.07 3.20 10.68
C LEU A 297 -18.00 2.11 10.62
N SER A 298 -17.25 2.11 9.53
CA SER A 298 -16.25 1.08 9.20
C SER A 298 -14.94 1.21 10.00
N ALA A 299 -14.66 2.39 10.56
CA ALA A 299 -13.39 2.68 11.25
C ALA A 299 -13.56 2.71 12.78
N ASN A 300 -12.48 2.38 13.51
CA ASN A 300 -12.47 2.49 14.98
C ASN A 300 -12.61 3.94 15.46
N THR A 301 -12.07 4.89 14.70
CA THR A 301 -12.33 6.33 14.88
C THR A 301 -12.87 6.87 13.58
N PHE A 302 -14.15 7.22 13.59
CA PHE A 302 -14.86 7.77 12.44
C PHE A 302 -14.99 9.28 12.60
N THR A 303 -14.28 10.05 11.78
CA THR A 303 -14.22 11.51 11.91
C THR A 303 -15.31 12.18 11.08
N ILE A 304 -15.88 13.26 11.61
CA ILE A 304 -16.95 14.03 10.97
C ILE A 304 -16.52 15.49 10.95
N GLY A 305 -16.61 16.11 9.77
CA GLY A 305 -16.14 17.46 9.60
C GLY A 305 -16.30 17.97 8.17
N ARG A 306 -15.99 19.24 7.95
CA ARG A 306 -15.98 19.86 6.62
C ARG A 306 -14.69 19.59 5.84
N GLU A 307 -13.64 19.12 6.51
CA GLU A 307 -12.37 18.80 5.86
C GLU A 307 -12.48 17.53 5.02
N HIS A 308 -11.89 17.53 3.82
CA HIS A 308 -11.94 16.38 2.91
C HIS A 308 -11.25 15.11 3.45
N SER A 309 -10.44 15.25 4.51
CA SER A 309 -9.80 14.15 5.23
C SER A 309 -10.72 13.51 6.29
N SER A 310 -11.92 14.04 6.53
CA SER A 310 -12.90 13.45 7.46
C SER A 310 -13.55 12.20 6.87
N SER A 311 -13.83 11.18 7.68
CA SER A 311 -14.57 9.97 7.25
C SER A 311 -15.97 10.31 6.71
N LEU A 312 -16.64 11.26 7.35
CA LEU A 312 -17.85 11.90 6.84
C LEU A 312 -17.58 13.38 6.58
N VAL A 313 -17.46 13.72 5.30
CA VAL A 313 -17.31 15.09 4.84
C VAL A 313 -18.68 15.74 4.72
N LEU A 314 -18.93 16.76 5.55
CA LEU A 314 -20.14 17.58 5.50
C LEU A 314 -19.82 18.91 4.81
N ASP A 315 -20.37 19.11 3.61
CA ASP A 315 -20.30 20.40 2.92
C ASP A 315 -21.31 21.39 3.52
N ASP A 316 -21.02 21.82 4.74
CA ASP A 316 -21.87 22.70 5.53
C ASP A 316 -21.02 23.78 6.20
N PRO A 317 -21.26 25.08 5.91
CA PRO A 317 -20.54 26.19 6.54
C PRO A 317 -20.59 26.19 8.08
N LEU A 318 -21.64 25.62 8.69
CA LEU A 318 -21.79 25.49 10.14
C LEU A 318 -20.98 24.31 10.71
N CYS A 319 -20.42 23.47 9.85
CA CYS A 319 -19.53 22.39 10.25
C CYS A 319 -18.06 22.86 10.28
N SER A 320 -17.40 22.69 11.43
CA SER A 320 -15.96 22.86 11.57
C SER A 320 -15.18 21.83 10.73
N ARG A 321 -13.94 22.16 10.37
CA ARG A 321 -13.05 21.27 9.58
C ARG A 321 -12.90 19.88 10.21
N ASN A 322 -12.57 19.85 11.50
CA ASN A 322 -12.64 18.68 12.38
C ASN A 322 -13.69 19.00 13.44
N HIS A 323 -14.88 18.41 13.35
CA HIS A 323 -16.03 18.80 14.16
C HIS A 323 -16.29 17.82 15.29
N ALA A 324 -16.38 16.54 14.95
CA ALA A 324 -16.66 15.48 15.90
C ALA A 324 -16.02 14.17 15.43
N GLN A 325 -15.92 13.21 16.33
CA GLN A 325 -15.51 11.86 16.00
C GLN A 325 -16.35 10.85 16.76
N ILE A 326 -16.65 9.73 16.12
CA ILE A 326 -17.28 8.57 16.74
C ILE A 326 -16.21 7.51 16.93
N VAL A 327 -15.99 7.10 18.18
CA VAL A 327 -14.99 6.08 18.53
C VAL A 327 -15.69 4.79 18.92
N ARG A 328 -15.31 3.71 18.27
CA ARG A 328 -15.71 2.34 18.58
C ARG A 328 -14.93 1.85 19.79
N GLN A 329 -15.63 1.32 20.79
CA GLN A 329 -15.08 0.74 22.01
C GLN A 329 -15.49 -0.73 22.10
N ASN A 330 -14.55 -1.59 22.46
CA ASN A 330 -14.84 -2.98 22.80
C ASN A 330 -14.90 -3.10 24.33
N ASN A 331 -16.09 -3.39 24.86
CA ASN A 331 -16.31 -3.56 26.29
C ASN A 331 -16.89 -4.95 26.55
N GLU A 332 -16.09 -5.85 27.13
CA GLU A 332 -16.53 -7.20 27.52
C GLU A 332 -17.20 -8.01 26.38
N GLY A 333 -16.76 -7.80 25.14
CA GLY A 333 -17.32 -8.47 23.95
C GLY A 333 -18.53 -7.77 23.33
N ALA A 334 -19.02 -6.68 23.93
CA ALA A 334 -19.98 -5.77 23.31
C ALA A 334 -19.25 -4.62 22.60
N ILE A 335 -19.69 -4.33 21.36
CA ILE A 335 -19.23 -3.17 20.60
C ILE A 335 -20.11 -1.98 20.98
N LEU A 336 -19.51 -0.94 21.54
CA LEU A 336 -20.17 0.31 21.91
C LEU A 336 -19.54 1.49 21.16
N TYR A 337 -20.27 2.59 21.03
CA TYR A 337 -19.80 3.77 20.30
C TYR A 337 -19.90 5.01 21.18
N GLN A 338 -18.89 5.88 21.10
CA GLN A 338 -18.86 7.17 21.79
C GLN A 338 -18.71 8.31 20.77
N LEU A 339 -19.53 9.35 20.89
CA LEU A 339 -19.38 10.60 20.16
C LEU A 339 -18.58 11.60 20.99
N ILE A 340 -17.59 12.24 20.37
CA ILE A 340 -16.74 13.27 20.96
C ILE A 340 -16.78 14.49 20.06
N ASP A 341 -17.21 15.64 20.57
CA ASP A 341 -17.03 16.92 19.90
C ASP A 341 -15.57 17.37 20.02
N THR A 342 -14.90 17.69 18.91
CA THR A 342 -13.46 18.01 18.90
C THR A 342 -13.17 19.49 19.13
N GLY A 343 -14.08 20.23 19.78
CA GLY A 343 -13.96 21.67 19.97
C GLY A 343 -14.57 22.46 18.82
N SER A 344 -15.71 22.00 18.30
CA SER A 344 -16.37 22.63 17.16
C SER A 344 -16.95 24.01 17.52
N SER A 345 -17.04 24.90 16.51
CA SER A 345 -17.50 26.27 16.74
C SER A 345 -18.99 26.34 17.09
N ASN A 346 -19.81 25.50 16.46
CA ASN A 346 -21.27 25.47 16.66
C ASN A 346 -21.72 24.37 17.63
N GLY A 347 -20.84 23.45 18.01
CA GLY A 347 -21.12 22.32 18.88
C GLY A 347 -21.81 21.15 18.16
N THR A 348 -21.63 19.97 18.74
CA THR A 348 -22.34 18.74 18.39
C THR A 348 -23.51 18.50 19.36
N PHE A 349 -24.62 17.95 18.89
CA PHE A 349 -25.79 17.64 19.72
C PHE A 349 -26.22 16.17 19.57
N ILE A 350 -26.69 15.57 20.66
CA ILE A 350 -27.36 14.26 20.68
C ILE A 350 -28.78 14.48 21.23
N ASP A 351 -29.80 14.08 20.48
CA ASP A 351 -31.22 14.23 20.82
C ASP A 351 -31.57 15.65 21.32
N GLY A 352 -31.00 16.67 20.64
CA GLY A 352 -31.18 18.09 20.97
C GLY A 352 -30.34 18.61 22.13
N GLN A 353 -29.62 17.76 22.86
CA GLN A 353 -28.71 18.18 23.93
C GLN A 353 -27.30 18.40 23.40
N ARG A 354 -26.73 19.59 23.64
CA ARG A 354 -25.36 19.92 23.24
C ARG A 354 -24.33 19.12 24.04
N LEU A 355 -23.32 18.62 23.37
CA LEU A 355 -22.18 17.95 24.00
C LEU A 355 -21.19 18.96 24.57
N VAL A 356 -20.48 18.55 25.62
CA VAL A 356 -19.30 19.26 26.11
C VAL A 356 -18.11 18.88 25.22
N ALA A 357 -17.36 19.88 24.74
CA ALA A 357 -16.19 19.65 23.90
C ALA A 357 -15.17 18.73 24.60
N HIS A 358 -14.56 17.82 23.83
CA HIS A 358 -13.57 16.83 24.23
C HIS A 358 -14.04 15.82 25.30
N GLN A 359 -15.33 15.79 25.64
CA GLN A 359 -15.89 14.79 26.55
C GLN A 359 -16.61 13.69 25.76
N PRO A 360 -16.21 12.41 25.89
CA PRO A 360 -16.89 11.31 25.23
C PRO A 360 -18.29 11.09 25.79
N ARG A 361 -19.28 10.91 24.91
CA ARG A 361 -20.64 10.53 25.27
C ARG A 361 -21.08 9.29 24.51
N TRP A 362 -21.66 8.33 25.22
CA TRP A 362 -22.17 7.09 24.61
C TRP A 362 -23.28 7.37 23.60
N LEU A 363 -23.19 6.71 22.46
CA LEU A 363 -24.23 6.63 21.43
C LEU A 363 -24.99 5.32 21.59
N MET A 364 -26.31 5.42 21.64
CA MET A 364 -27.26 4.31 21.66
C MET A 364 -28.01 4.27 20.32
N SER A 365 -28.35 3.06 19.87
CA SER A 365 -29.17 2.88 18.65
C SER A 365 -30.47 3.69 18.77
N GLY A 366 -30.77 4.48 17.73
CA GLY A 366 -31.87 5.44 17.66
C GLY A 366 -31.52 6.88 18.02
N ASN A 367 -30.33 7.18 18.55
CA ASN A 367 -29.95 8.57 18.84
C ASN A 367 -29.81 9.40 17.57
N VAL A 368 -30.31 10.64 17.62
CA VAL A 368 -30.15 11.62 16.55
C VAL A 368 -28.99 12.56 16.88
N VAL A 369 -27.95 12.50 16.05
CA VAL A 369 -26.77 13.35 16.11
C VAL A 369 -26.94 14.54 15.17
N LYS A 370 -26.81 15.75 15.69
CA LYS A 370 -26.84 16.99 14.90
C LYS A 370 -25.46 17.62 14.85
N ILE A 371 -24.98 17.86 13.63
CA ILE A 371 -23.70 18.51 13.34
C ILE A 371 -23.95 19.53 12.24
N GLY A 372 -23.75 20.81 12.56
CA GLY A 372 -24.14 21.91 11.68
C GLY A 372 -25.66 21.93 11.43
N SER A 373 -26.08 22.00 10.17
CA SER A 373 -27.46 21.89 9.71
C SER A 373 -27.92 20.47 9.40
N GLN A 374 -27.03 19.48 9.51
CA GLN A 374 -27.31 18.09 9.16
C GLN A 374 -27.67 17.27 10.41
N GLU A 375 -28.65 16.37 10.27
CA GLU A 375 -29.10 15.45 11.33
C GLU A 375 -28.95 14.00 10.86
N TRP A 376 -28.38 13.18 11.74
CA TRP A 376 -28.01 11.79 11.46
C TRP A 376 -28.54 10.87 12.57
N SER A 377 -29.35 9.88 12.21
CA SER A 377 -29.76 8.82 13.12
C SER A 377 -28.67 7.76 13.22
N PHE A 378 -28.29 7.38 14.42
CA PHE A 378 -27.31 6.31 14.67
C PHE A 378 -28.04 4.99 14.91
N GLU A 379 -27.64 3.91 14.22
CA GLU A 379 -28.16 2.56 14.42
C GLU A 379 -27.02 1.55 14.54
N THR A 380 -27.13 0.57 15.45
CA THR A 380 -26.16 -0.52 15.65
C THR A 380 -26.66 -1.86 15.14
#